data_AF-A0A418NNT5-F1
#
_entry.id   AF-A0A418NNT5-F1
#
_cell.length_a   1.000
_cell.length_b   1.000
_cell.length_c   1.000
_cell.angle_alpha   90.00
_cell.angle_beta   90.00
_cell.angle_gamma   90.00
#
_symmetry.space_group_name_H-M   'P 1'
#
loop_
_entity.id
_entity.type
_entity.pdbx_description
1 polymer ?
#
loop_
_entity_poly.entity_id
_entity_poly.type
_entity_poly.pdbx_seq_one_letter_code
_entity_poly.pdbx_strand_id
1 'polypeptide(L)'
;MKKIIAFASAAALGLGLAACDSAAENQAEDNIEEMEDSRDAQVNEMEAEGVITDEQADAMDDQTDAMEENMEEQADEIDGM
;
A
#
# COMPACT_ATOMS: atom_id res chain seq x y z
N MET A 1 -9.66 43.94 26.41
CA MET A 1 -8.24 44.15 26.04
C MET A 1 -7.50 42.86 26.33
N LYS A 2 -6.76 42.20 25.46
CA LYS A 2 -5.98 42.66 24.31
C LYS A 2 -6.27 41.85 23.05
N LYS A 3 -6.23 42.56 21.91
CA LYS A 3 -5.95 42.00 20.60
C LYS A 3 -4.48 41.55 20.61
N ILE A 4 -4.19 40.33 20.20
CA ILE A 4 -2.87 39.99 19.67
C ILE A 4 -3.11 39.40 18.30
N ILE A 5 -2.61 40.17 17.33
CA ILE A 5 -2.51 39.86 15.91
C ILE A 5 -1.27 39.00 15.71
N ALA A 6 -1.26 38.25 14.61
CA ALA A 6 -0.14 37.52 13.99
C ALA A 6 0.04 36.09 14.53
N PHE A 7 0.33 35.07 13.73
CA PHE A 7 1.22 34.95 12.57
C PHE A 7 0.61 33.88 11.63
N ALA A 8 0.45 34.17 10.35
CA ALA A 8 1.44 33.89 9.29
C ALA A 8 1.47 32.42 8.86
N SER A 9 1.16 32.24 7.58
CA SER A 9 1.81 31.27 6.68
C SER A 9 1.73 29.79 7.05
N ALA A 10 0.74 29.12 6.49
CA ALA A 10 0.95 27.76 5.99
C ALA A 10 0.26 27.60 4.62
N ALA A 11 0.54 28.54 3.72
CA ALA A 11 0.40 28.30 2.28
C ALA A 11 1.61 27.49 1.80
N ALA A 12 1.88 26.35 2.46
CA ALA A 12 2.87 25.37 2.04
C ALA A 12 2.21 24.19 1.28
N LEU A 13 0.97 24.35 0.82
CA LEU A 13 0.26 23.38 -0.03
C LEU A 13 0.73 23.43 -1.50
N GLY A 14 2.01 23.72 -1.75
CA GLY A 14 2.50 24.05 -3.09
C GLY A 14 3.84 23.45 -3.49
N LEU A 15 4.48 22.64 -2.64
CA LEU A 15 5.78 22.02 -2.94
C LEU A 15 5.83 20.50 -2.71
N GLY A 16 4.69 19.87 -2.38
CA GLY A 16 4.64 18.45 -1.98
C GLY A 16 4.35 17.43 -3.09
N LEU A 17 4.04 17.83 -4.33
CA LEU A 17 3.67 16.87 -5.39
C LEU A 17 4.88 16.11 -6.00
N ALA A 18 6.10 16.33 -5.51
CA ALA A 18 7.28 15.55 -5.88
C ALA A 18 7.85 14.75 -4.69
N ALA A 19 7.11 14.69 -3.58
CA ALA A 19 7.46 13.89 -2.40
C ALA A 19 6.67 12.57 -2.31
N CYS A 20 5.45 12.52 -2.88
CA CYS A 20 4.60 11.30 -3.06
C CYS A 20 5.13 10.28 -4.06
N ASP A 21 6.42 10.08 -4.06
CA ASP A 21 7.13 9.03 -4.80
C ASP A 21 8.47 8.82 -4.06
N SER A 22 8.38 8.62 -2.75
CA SER A 22 9.58 8.53 -1.94
C SER A 22 10.27 7.18 -2.24
N ALA A 23 11.60 7.13 -2.18
CA ALA A 23 12.30 5.86 -2.36
C ALA A 23 11.91 4.80 -1.30
N ALA A 24 11.30 5.24 -0.19
CA ALA A 24 10.79 4.36 0.86
C ALA A 24 9.39 3.81 0.54
N GLU A 25 8.52 4.61 -0.08
CA GLU A 25 7.19 4.23 -0.58
C GLU A 25 7.33 3.21 -1.72
N ASN A 26 8.10 3.52 -2.77
CA ASN A 26 8.39 2.55 -3.84
C ASN A 26 9.00 1.26 -3.32
N GLN A 27 9.94 1.35 -2.36
CA GLN A 27 10.54 0.15 -1.81
C GLN A 27 9.52 -0.65 -0.98
N ALA A 28 8.57 0.01 -0.31
CA ALA A 28 7.51 -0.68 0.41
C ALA A 28 6.56 -1.37 -0.56
N GLU A 29 6.10 -0.67 -1.59
CA GLU A 29 5.27 -1.21 -2.68
C GLU A 29 5.96 -2.38 -3.39
N ASP A 30 7.23 -2.24 -3.81
CA ASP A 30 8.02 -3.32 -4.43
C ASP A 30 8.05 -4.59 -3.55
N ASN A 31 8.14 -4.44 -2.22
CA ASN A 31 8.14 -5.59 -1.30
C ASN A 31 6.74 -6.19 -1.12
N ILE A 32 5.68 -5.38 -1.27
CA ILE A 32 4.30 -5.82 -1.19
C ILE A 32 3.96 -6.60 -2.47
N GLU A 33 4.29 -6.08 -3.65
CA GLU A 33 4.15 -6.77 -4.94
C GLU A 33 4.92 -8.11 -4.91
N GLU A 34 6.19 -8.13 -4.47
CA GLU A 34 6.97 -9.38 -4.44
C GLU A 34 6.38 -10.42 -3.45
N MET A 35 5.64 -9.96 -2.43
CA MET A 35 4.91 -10.83 -1.51
C MET A 35 3.62 -11.38 -2.13
N GLU A 36 2.86 -10.55 -2.84
CA GLU A 36 1.65 -10.92 -3.59
C GLU A 36 2.00 -11.98 -4.65
N ASP A 37 2.96 -11.69 -5.53
CA ASP A 37 3.48 -12.61 -6.55
C ASP A 37 3.88 -13.96 -5.93
N SER A 38 4.56 -13.93 -4.78
CA SER A 38 5.00 -15.16 -4.10
C SER A 38 3.82 -15.95 -3.50
N ARG A 39 2.75 -15.30 -3.07
CA ARG A 39 1.56 -15.97 -2.54
C ARG A 39 0.73 -16.54 -3.68
N ASP A 40 0.53 -15.79 -4.76
CA ASP A 40 -0.18 -16.22 -5.94
C ASP A 40 0.48 -17.41 -6.61
N ALA A 41 1.81 -17.40 -6.73
CA ALA A 41 2.54 -18.55 -7.23
C ALA A 41 2.31 -19.81 -6.38
N GLN A 42 2.24 -19.67 -5.05
CA GLN A 42 1.95 -20.78 -4.14
C GLN A 42 0.50 -21.27 -4.25
N VAL A 43 -0.47 -20.36 -4.37
CA VAL A 43 -1.89 -20.72 -4.53
C VAL A 43 -2.10 -21.47 -5.84
N ASN A 44 -1.56 -20.95 -6.94
CA ASN A 44 -1.58 -21.61 -8.25
C ASN A 44 -0.91 -22.99 -8.23
N GLU A 45 0.21 -23.15 -7.52
CA GLU A 45 0.84 -24.47 -7.38
C GLU A 45 -0.04 -25.43 -6.57
N MET A 46 -0.66 -24.98 -5.48
CA MET A 46 -1.59 -25.80 -4.69
C MET A 46 -2.85 -26.20 -5.47
N GLU A 47 -3.38 -25.31 -6.31
CA GLU A 47 -4.50 -25.61 -7.21
C GLU A 47 -4.08 -26.65 -8.26
N ALA A 48 -2.92 -26.45 -8.90
CA ALA A 48 -2.38 -27.37 -9.91
C ALA A 48 -2.06 -28.76 -9.34
N GLU A 49 -1.63 -28.84 -8.07
CA GLU A 49 -1.43 -30.10 -7.34
C GLU A 49 -2.76 -30.74 -6.86
N GLY A 50 -3.89 -30.03 -6.98
CA GLY A 50 -5.21 -30.46 -6.53
C GLY A 50 -5.34 -30.49 -5.00
N VAL A 51 -4.51 -29.73 -4.29
CA VAL A 51 -4.56 -29.58 -2.83
C VAL A 51 -5.73 -28.69 -2.42
N ILE A 52 -6.04 -27.68 -3.24
CA ILE A 52 -7.18 -26.77 -3.10
C ILE A 52 -8.02 -26.80 -4.38
N THR A 53 -9.30 -26.43 -4.27
CA THR A 53 -10.19 -26.24 -5.43
C THR A 53 -10.06 -24.83 -6.00
N ASP A 54 -10.49 -24.60 -7.25
CA ASP A 54 -10.57 -23.26 -7.87
C ASP A 54 -11.25 -22.25 -6.94
N GLU A 55 -12.42 -22.58 -6.37
CA GLU A 55 -13.14 -21.68 -5.44
C GLU A 55 -12.40 -21.41 -4.11
N GLN A 56 -11.42 -22.23 -3.75
CA GLN A 56 -10.55 -21.97 -2.61
C GLN A 56 -9.34 -21.14 -3.01
N ALA A 57 -8.82 -21.32 -4.22
CA ALA A 57 -7.79 -20.46 -4.80
C ALA A 57 -8.33 -19.03 -4.96
N ASP A 58 -9.50 -18.86 -5.59
CA ASP A 58 -10.18 -17.57 -5.74
C ASP A 58 -10.34 -16.84 -4.40
N ALA A 59 -10.78 -17.56 -3.36
CA ALA A 59 -10.95 -16.98 -2.03
C ALA A 59 -9.63 -16.63 -1.32
N MET A 60 -8.52 -17.29 -1.69
CA MET A 60 -7.19 -17.00 -1.17
C MET A 60 -6.55 -15.82 -1.90
N ASP A 61 -6.82 -15.67 -3.20
CA ASP A 61 -6.40 -14.54 -4.04
C ASP A 61 -7.15 -13.27 -3.60
N ASP A 62 -8.48 -13.33 -3.44
CA ASP A 62 -9.27 -12.23 -2.86
C ASP A 62 -8.72 -11.74 -1.50
N GLN A 63 -8.14 -12.65 -0.70
CA GLN A 63 -7.50 -12.30 0.56
C GLN A 63 -6.09 -11.71 0.39
N THR A 64 -5.36 -12.11 -0.65
CA THR A 64 -4.09 -11.51 -1.04
C THR A 64 -4.30 -10.07 -1.48
N ASP A 65 -5.22 -9.83 -2.42
CA ASP A 65 -5.56 -8.50 -2.92
C ASP A 65 -5.96 -7.56 -1.78
N ALA A 66 -6.85 -8.01 -0.90
CA ALA A 66 -7.28 -7.20 0.24
C ALA A 66 -6.16 -6.91 1.25
N MET A 67 -5.15 -7.78 1.32
CA MET A 67 -3.96 -7.56 2.15
C MET A 67 -3.00 -6.57 1.47
N GLU A 68 -2.75 -6.72 0.18
CA GLU A 68 -1.97 -5.79 -0.65
C GLU A 68 -2.55 -4.37 -0.54
N GLU A 69 -3.84 -4.20 -0.86
CA GLU A 69 -4.51 -2.89 -0.77
C GLU A 69 -4.32 -2.24 0.61
N ASN A 70 -4.40 -3.03 1.69
CA ASN A 70 -4.21 -2.49 3.04
C ASN A 70 -2.76 -2.14 3.36
N MET A 71 -1.80 -2.83 2.76
CA MET A 71 -0.37 -2.58 2.94
C MET A 71 0.11 -1.40 2.09
N GLU A 72 -0.41 -1.27 0.86
CA GLU A 72 -0.20 -0.09 0.00
C GLU A 72 -0.77 1.17 0.65
N GLU A 73 -2.00 1.13 1.18
CA GLU A 73 -2.61 2.28 1.86
C GLU A 73 -1.79 2.70 3.10
N GLN A 74 -1.12 1.74 3.77
CA GLN A 74 -0.17 2.04 4.85
C GLN A 74 1.17 2.61 4.33
N ALA A 75 1.63 2.19 3.15
CA ALA A 75 2.82 2.73 2.51
C ALA A 75 2.59 4.19 2.07
N ASP A 76 1.41 4.50 1.52
CA ASP A 76 0.96 5.85 1.21
C ASP A 76 0.95 6.76 2.46
N GLU A 77 0.48 6.24 3.60
CA GLU A 77 0.48 6.99 4.87
C GLU A 77 1.89 7.35 5.38
N ILE A 78 2.94 6.60 4.98
CA ILE A 78 4.33 6.89 5.35
C ILE A 78 4.84 8.16 4.65
N ASP A 79 4.38 8.47 3.44
CA ASP A 79 4.71 9.72 2.74
C ASP A 79 3.73 10.88 3.06
N GLY A 80 2.50 10.56 3.48
CA GLY A 80 1.45 11.55 3.79
C GLY A 80 1.61 12.41 5.07
N MET A 81 2.71 12.30 5.84
CA MET A 81 3.00 13.12 7.05
C MET A 81 4.05 14.21 6.83
#